data_AF-A0A2V5GYW2-F1
#
_entry.id   AF-A0A2V5GYW2-F1
#
_cell.length_a   1.000
_cell.length_b   1.000
_cell.length_c   1.000
_cell.angle_alpha   90.00
_cell.angle_beta   90.00
_cell.angle_gamma   90.00
#
_symmetry.space_group_name_H-M   'P 1'
#
loop_
_entity.id
_entity.type
_entity.pdbx_description
1 polymer ?
#
loop_
_entity_poly.entity_id
_entity_poly.type
_entity_poly.pdbx_seq_one_letter_code
_entity_poly.pdbx_strand_id
1 'polypeptide(L)'
;MIRSYPFRASLRTRYTLQLRAGVRYTKLAPVELQRRVFCKSTRYASEEKSQSFKHQLYESTQQRLRRERAEQERYSEYQTQSQGGRYAAMMFALTFFSAGAYFLGSLKPASLPTSSTTPIYEAEPPRHNVSPSNLQAAWADFVDIIGKENVSTEHNDLEIHSGSDWSSYAPKTDEKPFLVLYPSTTAEVSQIMQVCHKRLIPVTPYSGGTSLEGHFAPTRGGVCIDFRRMDRILALHKGDLDVVVQPAIGWEELNEKLSEDGLFFPPDPGPGAMIGGMVGTGCSGTNAYRYGTMREWVLSLTVVLADGTVIKTRQRPRKSSAGYDLTRLFIGSEGTLGLVTEATLKLTVKPKSENVAVASFQTIQDAAECVTRVVEEGIPVAGLEILDDVQMKCINASQTTSRQWKETPTLFVKFTGTPLGVKEQINLVQKIVSSSAGRSFEFARGDAEMQELWSARKQALWSVMAMRRGPEDHVWTTDVAVPMSKLPQIIETTKQDMTESGLLAGICGHVGDGNFHAIILFNESERKTAEAVVHRMVKRAIQLEGTVTGEHGVGLVKRDYLEHELGERTVDAMRRLKLAFDPLCLLNPDKVVRLEPPTVKQW
;
A
#
# COMPACT_ATOMS: atom_id res chain seq x y z
N MET A 1 39.82 -30.13 1.44
CA MET A 1 39.14 -31.41 1.78
C MET A 1 37.83 -31.46 1.02
N ILE A 2 37.85 -32.25 -0.06
CA ILE A 2 36.74 -32.43 -1.01
C ILE A 2 36.01 -33.71 -0.58
N ARG A 3 34.69 -33.66 -0.40
CA ARG A 3 33.82 -34.85 -0.44
C ARG A 3 32.54 -34.53 -1.20
N SER A 4 32.50 -35.09 -2.39
CA SER A 4 31.38 -35.29 -3.30
C SER A 4 30.76 -36.67 -3.06
N TYR A 5 29.45 -36.82 -3.30
CA TYR A 5 28.72 -38.03 -3.78
C TYR A 5 27.23 -37.69 -4.00
N PRO A 6 26.43 -38.44 -4.81
CA PRO A 6 25.76 -37.89 -5.98
C PRO A 6 24.26 -38.27 -6.17
N PHE A 7 23.70 -37.72 -7.24
CA PHE A 7 22.51 -38.08 -8.03
C PHE A 7 21.90 -39.50 -7.89
N ARG A 8 20.55 -39.57 -7.89
CA ARG A 8 19.77 -40.48 -8.76
C ARG A 8 18.31 -40.02 -8.95
N ALA A 9 17.79 -40.34 -10.12
CA ALA A 9 16.58 -39.81 -10.75
C ALA A 9 15.38 -40.78 -10.73
N SER A 10 14.27 -40.29 -11.28
CA SER A 10 13.15 -41.00 -11.94
C SER A 10 12.03 -41.56 -11.05
N LEU A 11 10.81 -41.04 -11.27
CA LEU A 11 9.66 -41.85 -11.71
C LEU A 11 8.55 -40.99 -12.34
N ARG A 12 8.28 -41.26 -13.62
CA ARG A 12 7.07 -40.88 -14.37
C ARG A 12 5.90 -41.73 -13.88
N THR A 13 4.72 -41.14 -13.68
CA THR A 13 3.45 -41.88 -13.81
C THR A 13 2.37 -41.00 -14.44
N ARG A 14 1.58 -41.63 -15.33
CA ARG A 14 0.61 -41.06 -16.26
C ARG A 14 -0.76 -40.79 -15.61
N TYR A 15 -1.44 -39.81 -16.21
CA TYR A 15 -2.88 -39.58 -16.34
C TYR A 15 -3.87 -40.67 -15.88
N THR A 16 -4.87 -40.25 -15.11
CA THR A 16 -6.29 -40.59 -15.33
C THR A 16 -7.20 -39.54 -14.66
N LEU A 17 -7.85 -38.69 -15.47
CA LEU A 17 -8.96 -37.84 -15.05
C LEU A 17 -10.25 -38.69 -15.09
N GLN A 18 -10.92 -38.86 -13.95
CA GLN A 18 -12.31 -39.33 -13.89
C GLN A 18 -13.23 -38.13 -13.60
N LEU A 19 -13.93 -37.66 -14.64
CA LEU A 19 -15.05 -36.73 -14.53
C LEU A 19 -16.30 -37.49 -14.07
N ARG A 20 -16.75 -37.25 -12.84
CA ARG A 20 -18.08 -37.61 -12.34
C ARG A 20 -19.01 -36.41 -12.53
N ALA A 21 -19.88 -36.46 -13.53
CA ALA A 21 -21.01 -35.54 -13.67
C ALA A 21 -22.30 -36.23 -13.18
N GLY A 22 -22.75 -35.84 -11.98
CA GLY A 22 -24.04 -36.25 -11.43
C GLY A 22 -25.14 -35.32 -11.93
N VAL A 23 -26.08 -35.86 -12.71
CA VAL A 23 -27.29 -35.19 -13.17
C VAL A 23 -28.31 -35.16 -12.03
N ARG A 24 -28.74 -33.98 -11.59
CA ARG A 24 -29.91 -33.79 -10.71
C ARG A 24 -31.07 -33.19 -11.50
N TYR A 25 -32.23 -33.81 -11.31
CA TYR A 25 -33.52 -33.61 -11.95
C TYR A 25 -34.10 -32.20 -11.77
N THR A 26 -34.65 -31.65 -12.85
CA THR A 26 -35.54 -30.49 -12.88
C THR A 26 -36.99 -30.92 -12.57
N LYS A 27 -37.61 -30.23 -11.60
CA LYS A 27 -39.08 -30.20 -11.41
C LYS A 27 -39.67 -29.11 -12.30
N LEU A 28 -40.79 -29.38 -12.97
CA LEU A 28 -42.03 -28.58 -12.96
C LEU A 28 -43.03 -29.07 -14.02
N ALA A 29 -44.23 -29.45 -13.58
CA ALA A 29 -45.55 -28.98 -14.05
C ALA A 29 -46.66 -29.98 -13.63
N PRO A 30 -47.74 -29.56 -12.94
CA PRO A 30 -48.96 -30.35 -12.83
C PRO A 30 -49.98 -29.90 -13.90
N VAL A 31 -50.62 -30.84 -14.59
CA VAL A 31 -51.79 -30.58 -15.44
C VAL A 31 -52.92 -31.55 -15.06
N GLU A 32 -54.11 -30.98 -15.04
CA GLU A 32 -55.35 -31.37 -14.37
C GLU A 32 -55.95 -32.75 -14.70
N LEU A 33 -56.57 -33.34 -13.68
CA LEU A 33 -57.53 -34.43 -13.79
C LEU A 33 -58.80 -33.96 -14.52
N GLN A 34 -59.11 -34.54 -15.68
CA GLN A 34 -60.49 -34.56 -16.21
C GLN A 34 -61.13 -35.94 -16.01
N ARG A 35 -62.07 -36.00 -15.07
CA ARG A 35 -63.06 -37.08 -14.91
C ARG A 35 -63.91 -37.18 -16.18
N ARG A 36 -63.99 -38.37 -16.80
CA ARG A 36 -65.03 -38.69 -17.78
C ARG A 36 -66.12 -39.55 -17.15
N VAL A 37 -67.31 -38.98 -17.14
CA VAL A 37 -68.59 -39.55 -16.74
C VAL A 37 -69.01 -40.63 -17.75
N PHE A 38 -69.38 -41.81 -17.26
CA PHE A 38 -70.01 -42.86 -18.05
C PHE A 38 -71.48 -42.48 -18.29
N CYS A 39 -71.84 -42.15 -19.53
CA CYS A 39 -73.23 -42.03 -19.95
C CYS A 39 -73.62 -43.29 -20.73
N LYS A 40 -74.59 -44.05 -20.21
CA LYS A 40 -75.24 -45.17 -20.89
C LYS A 40 -76.10 -44.63 -22.02
N SER A 41 -75.87 -45.06 -23.26
CA SER A 41 -76.87 -44.99 -24.33
C SER A 41 -77.33 -46.40 -24.72
N THR A 42 -78.64 -46.55 -24.74
CA THR A 42 -79.45 -47.72 -25.09
C THR A 42 -79.23 -48.08 -26.56
N ARG A 43 -78.86 -49.34 -26.83
CA ARG A 43 -78.77 -49.88 -28.19
C ARG A 43 -80.16 -50.27 -28.71
N TYR A 44 -80.58 -49.65 -29.81
CA TYR A 44 -81.58 -50.18 -30.71
C TYR A 44 -80.95 -51.31 -31.55
N ALA A 45 -81.68 -52.41 -31.68
CA ALA A 45 -81.33 -53.51 -32.55
C ALA A 45 -81.65 -53.14 -34.01
N SER A 46 -80.67 -53.30 -34.90
CA SER A 46 -80.90 -53.42 -36.34
C SER A 46 -79.96 -54.48 -36.91
N GLU A 47 -80.55 -55.41 -37.64
CA GLU A 47 -79.95 -56.61 -38.22
C GLU A 47 -78.73 -56.30 -39.12
N GLU A 48 -77.58 -56.89 -38.80
CA GLU A 48 -76.42 -56.92 -39.71
C GLU A 48 -76.34 -58.27 -40.43
N LYS A 49 -76.46 -58.22 -41.76
CA LYS A 49 -76.16 -59.34 -42.65
C LYS A 49 -74.69 -59.70 -42.56
N SER A 50 -74.42 -60.96 -42.21
CA SER A 50 -73.08 -61.57 -42.22
C SER A 50 -72.39 -61.45 -43.58
N GLN A 51 -71.43 -60.53 -43.70
CA GLN A 51 -70.47 -60.52 -44.81
C GLN A 51 -69.37 -61.56 -44.57
N SER A 52 -69.01 -62.30 -45.62
CA SER A 52 -68.00 -63.36 -45.58
C SER A 52 -66.61 -62.84 -45.18
N PHE A 53 -65.98 -63.49 -44.21
CA PHE A 53 -64.63 -63.23 -43.67
C PHE A 53 -63.55 -62.99 -44.75
N LYS A 54 -63.68 -63.62 -45.93
CA LYS A 54 -62.76 -63.42 -47.06
C LYS A 54 -62.79 -61.98 -47.62
N HIS A 55 -63.94 -61.31 -47.59
CA HIS A 55 -64.09 -59.96 -48.17
C HIS A 55 -63.47 -58.90 -47.25
N GLN A 56 -63.67 -59.02 -45.93
CA GLN A 56 -63.04 -58.16 -44.92
C GLN A 56 -61.51 -58.27 -44.92
N LEU A 57 -60.97 -59.48 -45.12
CA LEU A 57 -59.52 -59.68 -45.23
C LEU A 57 -58.94 -58.98 -46.48
N TYR A 58 -59.61 -59.09 -47.63
CA TYR A 58 -59.17 -58.44 -48.87
C TYR A 58 -59.20 -56.91 -48.80
N GLU A 59 -60.25 -56.32 -48.23
CA GLU A 59 -60.33 -54.87 -48.02
C GLU A 59 -59.28 -54.36 -47.03
N SER A 60 -59.04 -55.08 -45.93
CA SER A 60 -57.99 -54.78 -44.96
C SER A 60 -56.59 -54.81 -45.59
N THR A 61 -56.33 -55.80 -46.44
CA THR A 61 -55.03 -55.93 -47.13
C THR A 61 -54.82 -54.82 -48.17
N GLN A 62 -55.88 -54.46 -48.91
CA GLN A 62 -55.87 -53.33 -49.86
C GLN A 62 -55.67 -51.98 -49.15
N GLN A 63 -56.34 -51.76 -48.01
CA GLN A 63 -56.15 -50.55 -47.20
C GLN A 63 -54.73 -50.45 -46.65
N ARG A 64 -54.17 -51.58 -46.19
CA ARG A 64 -52.79 -51.63 -45.68
C ARG A 64 -51.77 -51.31 -46.77
N LEU A 65 -51.92 -51.91 -47.96
CA LEU A 65 -51.06 -51.63 -49.12
C LEU A 65 -51.16 -50.19 -49.62
N ARG A 66 -52.35 -49.57 -49.57
CA ARG A 66 -52.52 -48.14 -49.89
C ARG A 66 -51.85 -47.24 -48.86
N ARG A 67 -51.91 -47.61 -47.57
CA ARG A 67 -51.20 -46.90 -46.49
C ARG A 67 -49.69 -46.98 -46.65
N GLU A 68 -49.17 -48.18 -46.93
CA GLU A 68 -47.74 -48.40 -47.15
C GLU A 68 -47.23 -47.66 -48.40
N ARG A 69 -48.00 -47.62 -49.50
CA ARG A 69 -47.66 -46.79 -50.67
C ARG A 69 -47.69 -45.29 -50.36
N ALA A 70 -48.71 -44.79 -49.66
CA ALA A 70 -48.80 -43.39 -49.28
C ALA A 70 -47.72 -42.97 -48.27
N GLU A 71 -47.23 -43.89 -47.45
CA GLU A 71 -46.05 -43.68 -46.60
C GLU A 71 -44.77 -43.69 -47.43
N GLN A 72 -44.59 -44.62 -48.36
CA GLN A 72 -43.42 -44.64 -49.26
C GLN A 72 -43.34 -43.38 -50.15
N GLU A 73 -44.46 -42.90 -50.68
CA GLU A 73 -44.51 -41.65 -51.45
C GLU A 73 -44.13 -40.45 -50.58
N ARG A 74 -44.67 -40.34 -49.35
CA ARG A 74 -44.23 -39.30 -48.38
C ARG A 74 -42.74 -39.41 -48.04
N TYR A 75 -42.21 -40.61 -47.83
CA TYR A 75 -40.78 -40.80 -47.58
C TYR A 75 -39.92 -40.41 -48.78
N SER A 76 -40.40 -40.62 -50.02
CA SER A 76 -39.70 -40.23 -51.25
C SER A 76 -39.71 -38.71 -51.49
N GLU A 77 -40.80 -38.01 -51.11
CA GLU A 77 -40.88 -36.55 -51.13
C GLU A 77 -39.92 -35.92 -50.09
N TYR A 78 -39.81 -36.52 -48.90
CA TYR A 78 -38.82 -36.09 -47.90
C TYR A 78 -37.35 -36.32 -48.34
N GLN A 79 -37.09 -37.35 -49.14
CA GLN A 79 -35.73 -37.63 -49.65
C GLN A 79 -35.29 -36.67 -50.75
N THR A 80 -36.21 -36.17 -51.57
CA THR A 80 -35.90 -35.27 -52.69
C THR A 80 -35.77 -33.80 -52.28
N GLN A 81 -36.40 -33.38 -51.18
CA GLN A 81 -36.43 -31.97 -50.78
C GLN A 81 -35.30 -31.51 -49.84
N SER A 82 -34.37 -32.39 -49.43
CA SER A 82 -33.48 -32.06 -48.31
C SER A 82 -31.97 -32.14 -48.58
N GLN A 83 -31.48 -32.63 -49.72
CA GLN A 83 -30.02 -32.76 -49.88
C GLN A 83 -29.35 -31.40 -50.11
N GLY A 84 -29.77 -30.65 -51.13
CA GLY A 84 -29.17 -29.35 -51.45
C GLY A 84 -29.25 -28.33 -50.31
N GLY A 85 -30.41 -28.27 -49.63
CA GLY A 85 -30.60 -27.40 -48.46
C GLY A 85 -29.74 -27.80 -47.25
N ARG A 86 -29.54 -29.10 -47.01
CA ARG A 86 -28.67 -29.57 -45.91
C ARG A 86 -27.19 -29.36 -46.23
N TYR A 87 -26.77 -29.57 -47.48
CA TYR A 87 -25.41 -29.21 -47.91
C TYR A 87 -25.18 -27.69 -47.83
N ALA A 88 -26.13 -26.88 -48.26
CA ALA A 88 -26.04 -25.43 -48.14
C ALA A 88 -25.99 -24.96 -46.68
N ALA A 89 -26.84 -25.51 -45.81
CA ALA A 89 -26.84 -25.19 -44.38
C ALA A 89 -25.55 -25.66 -43.67
N MET A 90 -25.05 -26.86 -44.02
CA MET A 90 -23.80 -27.38 -43.49
C MET A 90 -22.59 -26.57 -43.97
N MET A 91 -22.55 -26.18 -45.25
CA MET A 91 -21.51 -25.31 -45.79
C MET A 91 -21.55 -23.92 -45.16
N PHE A 92 -22.74 -23.35 -44.95
CA PHE A 92 -22.91 -22.08 -44.25
C PHE A 92 -22.43 -22.17 -42.79
N ALA A 93 -22.77 -23.24 -42.08
CA ALA A 93 -22.29 -23.44 -40.71
C ALA A 93 -20.76 -23.57 -40.69
N LEU A 94 -20.18 -24.40 -41.58
CA LEU A 94 -18.73 -24.57 -41.68
C LEU A 94 -18.02 -23.25 -42.00
N THR A 95 -18.52 -22.46 -42.96
CA THR A 95 -17.91 -21.17 -43.31
C THR A 95 -18.08 -20.15 -42.20
N PHE A 96 -19.26 -20.06 -41.57
CA PHE A 96 -19.51 -19.15 -40.46
C PHE A 96 -18.62 -19.46 -39.25
N PHE A 97 -18.53 -20.72 -38.84
CA PHE A 97 -17.66 -21.12 -37.73
C PHE A 97 -16.17 -21.00 -38.07
N SER A 98 -15.77 -21.32 -39.31
CA SER A 98 -14.37 -21.15 -39.74
C SER A 98 -13.98 -19.69 -39.83
N ALA A 99 -14.84 -18.84 -40.37
CA ALA A 99 -14.63 -17.39 -40.44
C ALA A 99 -14.65 -16.76 -39.04
N GLY A 100 -15.56 -17.20 -38.16
CA GLY A 100 -15.60 -16.77 -36.77
C GLY A 100 -14.36 -17.19 -35.98
N ALA A 101 -13.89 -18.43 -36.14
CA ALA A 101 -12.66 -18.91 -35.53
C ALA A 101 -11.41 -18.21 -36.09
N TYR A 102 -11.38 -17.93 -37.40
CA TYR A 102 -10.32 -17.13 -38.01
C TYR A 102 -10.36 -15.68 -37.50
N PHE A 103 -11.55 -15.07 -37.41
CA PHE A 103 -11.72 -13.72 -36.88
C PHE A 103 -11.24 -13.65 -35.43
N LEU A 104 -11.74 -14.52 -34.55
CA LEU A 104 -11.32 -14.61 -33.14
C LEU A 104 -9.83 -14.94 -33.00
N GLY A 105 -9.28 -15.83 -33.83
CA GLY A 105 -7.86 -16.17 -33.83
C GLY A 105 -6.95 -15.10 -34.44
N SER A 106 -7.51 -14.19 -35.24
CA SER A 106 -6.82 -13.03 -35.82
C SER A 106 -6.92 -11.76 -34.96
N LEU A 107 -7.73 -11.78 -33.89
CA LEU A 107 -7.65 -10.81 -32.82
C LEU A 107 -6.27 -10.92 -32.17
N LYS A 108 -5.32 -10.10 -32.64
CA LYS A 108 -4.03 -9.96 -31.99
C LYS A 108 -4.25 -9.38 -30.60
N PRO A 109 -3.54 -9.86 -29.56
CA PRO A 109 -3.50 -9.14 -28.30
C PRO A 109 -3.01 -7.71 -28.57
N ALA A 110 -3.46 -6.76 -27.75
CA ALA A 110 -2.99 -5.39 -27.84
C ALA A 110 -1.46 -5.37 -27.88
N SER A 111 -0.89 -4.60 -28.79
CA SER A 111 0.56 -4.45 -28.88
C SER A 111 1.12 -3.92 -27.56
N LEU A 112 2.25 -4.47 -27.12
CA LEU A 112 2.92 -3.94 -25.93
C LEU A 112 3.27 -2.46 -26.14
N PRO A 113 3.13 -1.60 -25.11
CA PRO A 113 3.49 -0.20 -25.24
C PRO A 113 5.00 -0.08 -25.53
N THR A 114 5.34 0.72 -26.54
CA THR A 114 6.74 0.97 -26.95
C THR A 114 7.35 2.18 -26.26
N SER A 115 6.55 2.98 -25.56
CA SER A 115 7.03 4.12 -24.76
C SER A 115 7.66 3.66 -23.44
N SER A 116 8.69 4.40 -23.01
CA SER A 116 9.35 4.22 -21.71
C SER A 116 8.62 4.94 -20.57
N THR A 117 7.65 5.79 -20.89
CA THR A 117 6.81 6.53 -19.94
C THR A 117 5.34 6.31 -20.29
N THR A 118 4.45 6.52 -19.33
CA THR A 118 3.00 6.47 -19.57
C THR A 118 2.40 7.80 -19.13
N PRO A 119 2.06 8.71 -20.06
CA PRO A 119 1.32 9.92 -19.74
C PRO A 119 -0.03 9.61 -19.09
N ILE A 120 -0.52 10.51 -18.23
CA ILE A 120 -1.78 10.29 -17.49
C ILE A 120 -3.00 10.14 -18.41
N TYR A 121 -2.99 10.77 -19.58
CA TYR A 121 -4.05 10.70 -20.58
C TYR A 121 -4.00 9.43 -21.45
N GLU A 122 -2.87 8.70 -21.44
CA GLU A 122 -2.73 7.39 -22.09
C GLU A 122 -2.98 6.24 -21.10
N ALA A 123 -3.02 6.53 -19.80
CA ALA A 123 -3.28 5.53 -18.78
C ALA A 123 -4.74 5.05 -18.83
N GLU A 124 -4.94 3.74 -18.79
CA GLU A 124 -6.28 3.18 -18.65
C GLU A 124 -6.75 3.30 -17.19
N PRO A 125 -7.97 3.81 -16.94
CA PRO A 125 -8.52 3.87 -15.60
C PRO A 125 -8.61 2.48 -14.95
N PRO A 126 -8.25 2.35 -13.65
CA PRO A 126 -8.35 1.08 -12.93
C PRO A 126 -9.78 0.53 -12.93
N ARG A 127 -9.95 -0.75 -13.30
CA ARG A 127 -11.26 -1.44 -13.31
C ARG A 127 -11.36 -2.43 -12.16
N HIS A 128 -11.65 -1.92 -10.96
CA HIS A 128 -11.82 -2.73 -9.76
C HIS A 128 -13.25 -3.28 -9.63
N ASN A 129 -13.40 -4.45 -9.01
CA ASN A 129 -14.70 -5.05 -8.70
C ASN A 129 -14.90 -5.16 -7.20
N VAL A 130 -15.40 -4.08 -6.61
CA VAL A 130 -15.76 -4.00 -5.19
C VAL A 130 -17.26 -4.20 -4.96
N SER A 131 -17.94 -4.90 -5.86
CA SER A 131 -19.35 -5.24 -5.64
C SER A 131 -19.50 -6.13 -4.40
N PRO A 132 -20.56 -5.95 -3.58
CA PRO A 132 -20.77 -6.75 -2.38
C PRO A 132 -20.76 -8.25 -2.65
N SER A 133 -21.32 -8.70 -3.77
CA SER A 133 -21.34 -10.12 -4.15
C SER A 133 -19.94 -10.68 -4.44
N ASN A 134 -19.06 -9.89 -5.07
CA ASN A 134 -17.68 -10.32 -5.34
C ASN A 134 -16.86 -10.40 -4.04
N LEU A 135 -17.00 -9.41 -3.16
CA LEU A 135 -16.30 -9.35 -1.88
C LEU A 135 -16.78 -10.45 -0.92
N GLN A 136 -18.09 -10.72 -0.86
CA GLN A 136 -18.65 -11.84 -0.10
C GLN A 136 -18.18 -13.20 -0.63
N ALA A 137 -18.07 -13.36 -1.95
CA ALA A 137 -17.51 -14.58 -2.52
C ALA A 137 -16.02 -14.73 -2.22
N ALA A 138 -15.26 -13.64 -2.23
CA ALA A 138 -13.84 -13.63 -1.85
C ALA A 138 -13.62 -13.95 -0.37
N TRP A 139 -14.55 -13.55 0.51
CA TRP A 139 -14.50 -13.88 1.94
C TRP A 139 -14.32 -15.39 2.18
N ALA A 140 -15.05 -16.24 1.46
CA ALA A 140 -14.89 -17.70 1.59
C ALA A 140 -13.49 -18.16 1.19
N ASP A 141 -12.94 -17.64 0.09
CA ASP A 141 -11.57 -17.95 -0.34
C ASP A 141 -10.55 -17.51 0.73
N PHE A 142 -10.74 -16.33 1.36
CA PHE A 142 -9.86 -15.85 2.42
C PHE A 142 -9.95 -16.70 3.69
N VAL A 143 -11.15 -17.09 4.10
CA VAL A 143 -11.35 -17.99 5.26
C VAL A 143 -10.65 -19.33 5.04
N ASP A 144 -10.69 -19.87 3.83
CA ASP A 144 -9.99 -21.11 3.49
C ASP A 144 -8.46 -20.96 3.54
N ILE A 145 -7.93 -19.77 3.24
CA ILE A 145 -6.49 -19.48 3.25
C ILE A 145 -5.97 -19.23 4.67
N ILE A 146 -6.59 -18.31 5.41
CA ILE A 146 -6.05 -17.82 6.70
C ILE A 146 -6.88 -18.22 7.92
N GLY A 147 -8.00 -18.91 7.76
CA GLY A 147 -8.92 -19.24 8.85
C GLY A 147 -9.90 -18.10 9.14
N LYS A 148 -11.09 -18.46 9.63
CA LYS A 148 -12.21 -17.51 9.83
C LYS A 148 -11.88 -16.42 10.85
N GLU A 149 -11.16 -16.79 11.89
CA GLU A 149 -10.73 -15.91 12.98
C GLU A 149 -9.75 -14.82 12.53
N ASN A 150 -9.15 -14.96 11.34
CA ASN A 150 -8.19 -14.02 10.79
C ASN A 150 -8.78 -13.17 9.64
N VAL A 151 -10.10 -13.21 9.44
CA VAL A 151 -10.84 -12.37 8.50
C VAL A 151 -11.87 -11.56 9.29
N SER A 152 -11.62 -10.25 9.46
CA SER A 152 -12.51 -9.36 10.23
C SER A 152 -13.41 -8.52 9.34
N THR A 153 -14.67 -8.43 9.73
CA THR A 153 -15.67 -7.50 9.19
C THR A 153 -16.23 -6.60 10.31
N GLU A 154 -15.58 -6.58 11.47
CA GLU A 154 -16.04 -5.83 12.64
C GLU A 154 -15.88 -4.33 12.39
N HIS A 155 -16.91 -3.55 12.74
CA HIS A 155 -16.94 -2.12 12.44
C HIS A 155 -15.69 -1.38 12.95
N ASN A 156 -15.28 -1.65 14.20
CA ASN A 156 -14.11 -1.03 14.80
C ASN A 156 -12.82 -1.33 14.03
N ASP A 157 -12.64 -2.57 13.56
CA ASP A 157 -11.48 -2.93 12.75
C ASP A 157 -11.50 -2.18 11.42
N LEU A 158 -12.66 -2.04 10.78
CA LEU A 158 -12.75 -1.27 9.54
C LEU A 158 -12.39 0.21 9.75
N GLU A 159 -12.86 0.84 10.84
CA GLU A 159 -12.55 2.24 11.15
C GLU A 159 -11.05 2.48 11.38
N ILE A 160 -10.40 1.71 12.26
CA ILE A 160 -8.98 1.92 12.62
C ILE A 160 -8.02 1.65 11.44
N HIS A 161 -8.48 0.91 10.43
CA HIS A 161 -7.73 0.64 9.20
C HIS A 161 -8.11 1.58 8.04
N SER A 162 -8.87 2.65 8.30
CA SER A 162 -9.30 3.61 7.27
C SER A 162 -8.58 4.95 7.35
N GLY A 163 -8.06 5.32 8.53
CA GLY A 163 -7.29 6.55 8.73
C GLY A 163 -6.92 6.77 10.19
N SER A 164 -6.45 7.98 10.50
CA SER A 164 -6.02 8.36 11.86
C SER A 164 -6.11 9.86 12.08
N ASP A 165 -6.30 10.28 13.34
CA ASP A 165 -6.43 11.69 13.73
C ASP A 165 -5.19 12.55 13.53
N TRP A 166 -4.03 11.92 13.31
CA TRP A 166 -2.75 12.57 13.03
C TRP A 166 -2.40 12.61 11.54
N SER A 167 -3.23 12.02 10.66
CA SER A 167 -3.00 12.09 9.22
C SER A 167 -3.41 13.45 8.68
N SER A 168 -2.59 14.00 7.77
CA SER A 168 -2.91 15.18 6.98
C SER A 168 -4.07 14.94 5.99
N TYR A 169 -4.45 13.67 5.77
CA TYR A 169 -5.60 13.28 4.96
C TYR A 169 -6.77 12.87 5.87
N ALA A 170 -7.94 13.46 5.65
CA ALA A 170 -9.18 13.03 6.27
C ALA A 170 -9.94 12.10 5.30
N PRO A 171 -10.05 10.80 5.60
CA PRO A 171 -10.79 9.87 4.76
C PRO A 171 -12.28 10.24 4.70
N LYS A 172 -12.90 9.99 3.55
CA LYS A 172 -14.36 10.12 3.42
C LYS A 172 -15.06 8.96 4.13
N THR A 173 -16.35 9.14 4.41
CA THR A 173 -17.17 8.14 5.13
C THR A 173 -17.21 6.79 4.40
N ASP A 174 -17.12 6.79 3.08
CA ASP A 174 -17.15 5.61 2.20
C ASP A 174 -15.76 5.02 1.88
N GLU A 175 -14.68 5.68 2.28
CA GLU A 175 -13.30 5.20 2.07
C GLU A 175 -12.89 4.24 3.19
N LYS A 176 -13.53 3.06 3.20
CA LYS A 176 -13.31 1.99 4.19
C LYS A 176 -13.09 0.64 3.52
N PRO A 177 -12.30 -0.27 4.11
CA PRO A 177 -12.19 -1.62 3.55
C PRO A 177 -13.48 -2.39 3.84
N PHE A 178 -13.79 -3.38 3.02
CA PHE A 178 -14.91 -4.28 3.27
C PHE A 178 -14.58 -5.32 4.36
N LEU A 179 -13.30 -5.72 4.43
CA LEU A 179 -12.78 -6.64 5.43
C LEU A 179 -11.28 -6.40 5.65
N VAL A 180 -10.79 -6.84 6.81
CA VAL A 180 -9.37 -6.85 7.19
C VAL A 180 -8.88 -8.30 7.25
N LEU A 181 -7.73 -8.55 6.63
CA LEU A 181 -7.09 -9.86 6.54
C LEU A 181 -5.81 -9.85 7.38
N TYR A 182 -5.66 -10.87 8.24
CA TYR A 182 -4.51 -11.00 9.14
C TYR A 182 -3.67 -12.25 8.79
N PRO A 183 -2.88 -12.23 7.70
CA PRO A 183 -1.98 -13.33 7.36
C PRO A 183 -0.78 -13.41 8.32
N SER A 184 -0.22 -14.60 8.44
CA SER A 184 0.92 -14.95 9.30
C SER A 184 2.16 -15.42 8.52
N THR A 185 2.02 -15.67 7.22
CA THR A 185 3.13 -16.14 6.37
C THR A 185 3.14 -15.46 4.99
N THR A 186 4.32 -15.42 4.35
CA THR A 186 4.46 -14.97 2.95
C THR A 186 3.58 -15.77 1.98
N ALA A 187 3.39 -17.07 2.24
CA ALA A 187 2.57 -17.94 1.40
C ALA A 187 1.08 -17.53 1.45
N GLU A 188 0.56 -17.22 2.64
CA GLU A 188 -0.81 -16.72 2.80
C GLU A 188 -1.01 -15.37 2.10
N VAL A 189 -0.06 -14.43 2.25
CA VAL A 189 -0.09 -13.14 1.54
C VAL A 189 -0.11 -13.35 0.02
N SER A 190 0.70 -14.27 -0.49
CA SER A 190 0.72 -14.65 -1.92
C SER A 190 -0.63 -15.19 -2.39
N GLN A 191 -1.24 -16.11 -1.63
CA GLN A 191 -2.54 -16.69 -1.97
C GLN A 191 -3.68 -15.65 -1.90
N ILE A 192 -3.68 -14.77 -0.90
CA ILE A 192 -4.62 -13.63 -0.80
C ILE A 192 -4.50 -12.76 -2.06
N MET A 193 -3.27 -12.40 -2.45
CA MET A 193 -3.06 -11.57 -3.64
C MET A 193 -3.51 -12.27 -4.93
N GLN A 194 -3.37 -13.59 -5.05
CA GLN A 194 -3.92 -14.34 -6.20
C GLN A 194 -5.45 -14.24 -6.28
N VAL A 195 -6.15 -14.31 -5.13
CA VAL A 195 -7.60 -14.12 -5.06
C VAL A 195 -7.96 -12.69 -5.48
N CYS A 196 -7.30 -11.68 -4.90
CA CYS A 196 -7.52 -10.28 -5.25
C CYS A 196 -7.25 -9.99 -6.73
N HIS A 197 -6.17 -10.54 -7.27
CA HIS A 197 -5.79 -10.41 -8.69
C HIS A 197 -6.85 -11.00 -9.62
N LYS A 198 -7.31 -12.23 -9.35
CA LYS A 198 -8.35 -12.89 -10.14
C LYS A 198 -9.70 -12.16 -10.07
N ARG A 199 -10.01 -11.56 -8.91
CA ARG A 199 -11.30 -10.93 -8.63
C ARG A 199 -11.30 -9.41 -8.82
N LEU A 200 -10.17 -8.81 -9.21
CA LEU A 200 -9.97 -7.36 -9.38
C LEU A 200 -10.27 -6.56 -8.10
N ILE A 201 -9.86 -7.08 -6.94
CA ILE A 201 -10.10 -6.46 -5.63
C ILE A 201 -8.87 -5.62 -5.25
N PRO A 202 -9.02 -4.31 -4.98
CA PRO A 202 -7.93 -3.48 -4.52
C PRO A 202 -7.56 -3.81 -3.06
N VAL A 203 -6.28 -3.59 -2.75
CA VAL A 203 -5.65 -3.99 -1.50
C VAL A 203 -4.93 -2.80 -0.89
N THR A 204 -5.24 -2.48 0.36
CA THR A 204 -4.50 -1.52 1.18
C THR A 204 -3.63 -2.27 2.19
N PRO A 205 -2.29 -2.16 2.14
CA PRO A 205 -1.45 -2.76 3.15
C PRO A 205 -1.42 -1.94 4.44
N TYR A 206 -1.35 -2.63 5.57
CA TYR A 206 -1.31 -2.02 6.89
C TYR A 206 -0.27 -2.72 7.77
N SER A 207 0.46 -1.93 8.56
CA SER A 207 1.49 -2.39 9.48
C SER A 207 1.34 -1.62 10.81
N GLY A 208 2.18 -0.63 11.09
CA GLY A 208 2.07 0.14 12.34
C GLY A 208 0.94 1.19 12.39
N GLY A 209 0.33 1.54 11.24
CA GLY A 209 -0.75 2.55 11.20
C GLY A 209 -0.34 3.98 11.54
N THR A 210 0.96 4.30 11.55
CA THR A 210 1.48 5.59 12.05
C THR A 210 1.77 6.63 10.96
N SER A 211 1.57 6.31 9.68
CA SER A 211 1.92 7.19 8.55
C SER A 211 1.02 8.43 8.44
N LEU A 212 1.53 9.53 7.87
CA LEU A 212 0.87 10.84 7.92
C LEU A 212 0.12 11.27 6.65
N GLU A 213 0.52 10.81 5.46
CA GLU A 213 0.00 11.35 4.18
C GLU A 213 -1.16 10.53 3.55
N GLY A 214 -1.97 9.85 4.37
CA GLY A 214 -3.12 9.07 3.88
C GLY A 214 -2.76 7.72 3.23
N HIS A 215 -1.58 7.17 3.58
CA HIS A 215 -1.04 5.95 2.95
C HIS A 215 -1.95 4.74 3.05
N PHE A 216 -2.66 4.59 4.18
CA PHE A 216 -3.53 3.44 4.45
C PHE A 216 -5.03 3.77 4.34
N ALA A 217 -5.39 4.91 3.75
CA ALA A 217 -6.79 5.21 3.46
C ALA A 217 -7.27 4.41 2.23
N PRO A 218 -8.27 3.52 2.33
CA PRO A 218 -8.72 2.68 1.22
C PRO A 218 -9.68 3.43 0.29
N THR A 219 -9.12 4.35 -0.50
CA THR A 219 -9.83 5.24 -1.46
C THR A 219 -10.72 4.51 -2.47
N ARG A 220 -10.49 3.21 -2.69
CA ARG A 220 -11.29 2.36 -3.59
C ARG A 220 -11.98 1.21 -2.88
N GLY A 221 -12.09 1.26 -1.56
CA GLY A 221 -12.60 0.17 -0.73
C GLY A 221 -11.72 -1.09 -0.86
N GLY A 222 -12.35 -2.24 -1.10
CA GLY A 222 -11.65 -3.51 -1.27
C GLY A 222 -11.29 -4.15 0.07
N VAL A 223 -10.03 -4.59 0.24
CA VAL A 223 -9.58 -5.27 1.45
C VAL A 223 -8.34 -4.60 2.05
N CYS A 224 -8.22 -4.66 3.37
CA CYS A 224 -6.99 -4.29 4.06
C CYS A 224 -6.21 -5.56 4.43
N ILE A 225 -4.90 -5.58 4.22
CA ILE A 225 -4.02 -6.65 4.72
C ILE A 225 -3.21 -6.05 5.88
N ASP A 226 -3.52 -6.48 7.10
CA ASP A 226 -2.76 -6.12 8.30
C ASP A 226 -1.75 -7.22 8.63
N PHE A 227 -0.48 -6.85 8.57
CA PHE A 227 0.65 -7.74 8.83
C PHE A 227 0.88 -8.08 10.30
N ARG A 228 0.06 -7.64 11.26
CA ARG A 228 0.29 -7.80 12.72
C ARG A 228 0.65 -9.21 13.20
N ARG A 229 0.29 -10.27 12.48
CA ARG A 229 0.66 -11.66 12.82
C ARG A 229 2.00 -12.11 12.23
N MET A 230 2.70 -11.22 11.54
CA MET A 230 4.04 -11.37 10.98
C MET A 230 5.03 -10.50 11.77
N ASP A 231 5.22 -10.83 13.04
CA ASP A 231 5.89 -10.04 14.09
C ASP A 231 7.13 -10.75 14.65
N ARG A 232 7.84 -11.55 13.84
CA ARG A 232 8.96 -12.36 14.30
C ARG A 232 10.32 -11.88 13.80
N ILE A 233 11.32 -11.98 14.67
CA ILE A 233 12.73 -12.05 14.28
C ILE A 233 13.00 -13.48 13.80
N LEU A 234 13.27 -13.63 12.49
CA LEU A 234 13.50 -14.92 11.85
C LEU A 234 14.94 -15.41 12.03
N ALA A 235 15.91 -14.50 12.02
CA ALA A 235 17.32 -14.81 12.25
C ALA A 235 18.10 -13.58 12.72
N LEU A 236 19.03 -13.77 13.67
CA LEU A 236 19.97 -12.73 14.10
C LEU A 236 21.41 -13.21 13.86
N HIS A 237 22.13 -12.51 12.99
CA HIS A 237 23.51 -12.83 12.60
C HIS A 237 24.49 -11.85 13.25
N LYS A 238 24.71 -12.02 14.55
CA LYS A 238 25.51 -11.09 15.39
C LYS A 238 26.91 -10.82 14.82
N GLY A 239 27.59 -11.86 14.33
CA GLY A 239 28.94 -11.74 13.74
C GLY A 239 28.99 -10.98 12.42
N ASP A 240 27.87 -10.94 11.68
CA ASP A 240 27.76 -10.25 10.38
C ASP A 240 27.05 -8.89 10.49
N LEU A 241 26.53 -8.59 11.69
CA LEU A 241 25.76 -7.38 12.01
C LEU A 241 24.58 -7.22 11.04
N ASP A 242 23.73 -8.25 10.96
CA ASP A 242 22.46 -8.21 10.26
C ASP A 242 21.38 -9.07 10.94
N VAL A 243 20.12 -8.77 10.64
CA VAL A 243 18.94 -9.45 11.19
C VAL A 243 17.91 -9.65 10.08
N VAL A 244 17.19 -10.77 10.11
CA VAL A 244 16.04 -11.05 9.25
C VAL A 244 14.77 -10.97 10.09
N VAL A 245 13.83 -10.11 9.70
CA VAL A 245 12.61 -9.81 10.46
C VAL A 245 11.39 -9.81 9.56
N GLN A 246 10.22 -10.08 10.15
CA GLN A 246 8.92 -9.90 9.53
C GLN A 246 8.40 -8.45 9.68
N PRO A 247 7.46 -8.00 8.84
CA PRO A 247 7.08 -6.59 8.72
C PRO A 247 6.43 -5.95 9.95
N ALA A 248 5.81 -6.71 10.85
CA ALA A 248 5.13 -6.16 12.03
C ALA A 248 6.02 -6.06 13.27
N ILE A 249 7.31 -6.36 13.16
CA ILE A 249 8.26 -6.03 14.24
C ILE A 249 8.32 -4.51 14.40
N GLY A 250 8.08 -4.03 15.62
CA GLY A 250 8.32 -2.63 15.99
C GLY A 250 9.82 -2.34 16.10
N TRP A 251 10.27 -1.17 15.65
CA TRP A 251 11.70 -0.83 15.71
C TRP A 251 12.21 -0.70 17.17
N GLU A 252 11.34 -0.28 18.09
CA GLU A 252 11.63 -0.16 19.52
C GLU A 252 11.88 -1.54 20.15
N GLU A 253 10.97 -2.49 19.93
CA GLU A 253 11.10 -3.88 20.38
C GLU A 253 12.33 -4.56 19.78
N LEU A 254 12.58 -4.33 18.48
CA LEU A 254 13.79 -4.84 17.83
C LEU A 254 15.05 -4.32 18.52
N ASN A 255 15.12 -3.02 18.82
CA ASN A 255 16.27 -2.42 19.48
C ASN A 255 16.42 -2.83 20.94
N GLU A 256 15.32 -3.08 21.66
CA GLU A 256 15.34 -3.69 22.98
C GLU A 256 16.02 -5.06 22.89
N LYS A 257 15.60 -5.91 21.95
CA LYS A 257 16.20 -7.25 21.80
C LYS A 257 17.67 -7.22 21.37
N LEU A 258 18.01 -6.36 20.42
CA LEU A 258 19.38 -6.22 19.92
C LEU A 258 20.34 -5.68 20.99
N SER A 259 19.81 -4.91 21.95
CA SER A 259 20.61 -4.30 23.01
C SER A 259 21.31 -5.30 23.91
N GLU A 260 20.72 -6.48 24.11
CA GLU A 260 21.30 -7.58 24.88
C GLU A 260 22.67 -8.01 24.31
N ASP A 261 22.89 -7.78 23.02
CA ASP A 261 24.11 -8.12 22.29
C ASP A 261 25.01 -6.92 22.01
N GLY A 262 24.70 -5.75 22.59
CA GLY A 262 25.40 -4.50 22.30
C GLY A 262 25.20 -4.01 20.87
N LEU A 263 24.14 -4.44 20.19
CA LEU A 263 23.78 -4.04 18.83
C LEU A 263 22.56 -3.10 18.83
N PHE A 264 22.37 -2.39 17.74
CA PHE A 264 21.13 -1.66 17.45
C PHE A 264 20.92 -1.45 15.94
N PHE A 265 19.67 -1.19 15.60
CA PHE A 265 19.14 -0.76 14.31
C PHE A 265 18.86 0.75 14.37
N PRO A 266 19.60 1.61 13.64
CA PRO A 266 19.55 3.06 13.88
C PRO A 266 18.30 3.84 13.50
N PRO A 267 17.58 3.52 12.40
CA PRO A 267 16.36 4.25 12.06
C PRO A 267 15.37 4.29 13.22
N ASP A 268 14.98 5.49 13.61
CA ASP A 268 14.19 5.79 14.81
C ASP A 268 13.03 6.77 14.52
N PRO A 269 12.09 6.40 13.63
CA PRO A 269 10.90 7.20 13.38
C PRO A 269 10.01 7.27 14.63
N GLY A 270 8.89 7.99 14.53
CA GLY A 270 7.90 8.08 15.60
C GLY A 270 7.52 6.72 16.23
N PRO A 271 7.22 6.68 17.55
CA PRO A 271 6.87 5.45 18.25
C PRO A 271 5.73 4.68 17.58
N GLY A 272 5.74 3.35 17.72
CA GLY A 272 4.74 2.46 17.11
C GLY A 272 4.96 2.15 15.62
N ALA A 273 5.94 2.75 14.97
CA ALA A 273 6.33 2.38 13.62
C ALA A 273 6.90 0.95 13.56
N MET A 274 6.50 0.21 12.53
CA MET A 274 6.90 -1.17 12.29
C MET A 274 7.68 -1.29 10.97
N ILE A 275 8.56 -2.29 10.88
CA ILE A 275 9.54 -2.43 9.78
C ILE A 275 8.88 -2.39 8.39
N GLY A 276 7.71 -3.00 8.21
CA GLY A 276 6.99 -2.99 6.93
C GLY A 276 6.60 -1.59 6.48
N GLY A 277 6.02 -0.79 7.40
CA GLY A 277 5.70 0.61 7.17
C GLY A 277 6.96 1.46 6.95
N MET A 278 8.01 1.22 7.73
CA MET A 278 9.31 1.91 7.58
C MET A 278 9.93 1.69 6.21
N VAL A 279 9.90 0.44 5.69
CA VAL A 279 10.32 0.14 4.31
C VAL A 279 9.38 0.85 3.33
N GLY A 280 8.07 0.78 3.56
CA GLY A 280 7.05 1.36 2.69
C GLY A 280 7.26 2.87 2.46
N THR A 281 7.52 3.64 3.52
CA THR A 281 7.72 5.09 3.42
C THR A 281 9.18 5.49 3.21
N GLY A 282 10.12 4.56 3.36
CA GLY A 282 11.55 4.90 3.34
C GLY A 282 11.93 5.79 4.52
N CYS A 283 11.38 5.50 5.70
CA CYS A 283 11.36 6.42 6.84
C CYS A 283 12.73 6.98 7.25
N SER A 284 12.68 8.15 7.85
CA SER A 284 13.80 8.83 8.51
C SER A 284 13.63 8.77 10.04
N GLY A 285 14.21 9.72 10.77
CA GLY A 285 14.16 9.87 12.22
C GLY A 285 15.29 10.75 12.75
N THR A 286 15.37 10.94 14.08
CA THR A 286 16.38 11.84 14.68
C THR A 286 17.83 11.38 14.48
N ASN A 287 18.04 10.08 14.23
CA ASN A 287 19.35 9.51 13.94
C ASN A 287 19.74 9.55 12.46
N ALA A 288 18.83 9.97 11.56
CA ALA A 288 19.05 9.90 10.12
C ALA A 288 20.23 10.75 9.65
N TYR A 289 20.44 11.93 10.27
CA TYR A 289 21.61 12.76 9.99
C TYR A 289 22.94 11.97 10.10
N ARG A 290 23.07 11.11 11.11
CA ARG A 290 24.30 10.34 11.33
C ARG A 290 24.34 9.02 10.57
N TYR A 291 23.21 8.35 10.46
CA TYR A 291 23.14 6.95 10.03
C TYR A 291 22.45 6.74 8.69
N GLY A 292 21.83 7.76 8.10
CA GLY A 292 20.97 7.65 6.94
C GLY A 292 19.57 7.13 7.28
N THR A 293 18.76 6.99 6.25
CA THR A 293 17.34 6.61 6.32
C THR A 293 17.17 5.10 6.19
N MET A 294 15.92 4.61 6.20
CA MET A 294 15.61 3.21 5.94
C MET A 294 16.27 2.66 4.67
N ARG A 295 16.46 3.50 3.64
CA ARG A 295 17.11 3.14 2.36
C ARG A 295 18.51 2.58 2.54
N GLU A 296 19.26 3.11 3.51
CA GLU A 296 20.62 2.67 3.78
C GLU A 296 20.61 1.34 4.54
N TRP A 297 19.61 1.11 5.39
CA TRP A 297 19.60 0.04 6.39
C TRP A 297 19.00 -1.29 5.94
N VAL A 298 18.36 -1.33 4.78
CA VAL A 298 17.82 -2.57 4.20
C VAL A 298 18.85 -3.25 3.29
N LEU A 299 19.18 -4.50 3.60
CA LEU A 299 19.94 -5.38 2.71
C LEU A 299 19.03 -6.02 1.66
N SER A 300 17.99 -6.75 2.06
CA SER A 300 17.13 -7.48 1.11
C SER A 300 15.69 -7.48 1.58
N LEU A 301 14.77 -7.62 0.64
CA LEU A 301 13.34 -7.78 0.90
C LEU A 301 12.84 -9.08 0.28
N THR A 302 11.90 -9.73 0.96
CA THR A 302 10.98 -10.72 0.37
C THR A 302 9.65 -10.02 0.13
N VAL A 303 9.21 -9.94 -1.12
CA VAL A 303 8.06 -9.13 -1.56
C VAL A 303 7.06 -10.00 -2.30
N VAL A 304 5.76 -9.81 -2.02
CA VAL A 304 4.64 -10.37 -2.78
C VAL A 304 4.12 -9.31 -3.75
N LEU A 305 4.12 -9.62 -5.05
CA LEU A 305 3.65 -8.72 -6.10
C LEU A 305 2.13 -8.78 -6.28
N ALA A 306 1.60 -7.91 -7.15
CA ALA A 306 0.15 -7.75 -7.36
C ALA A 306 -0.57 -9.05 -7.79
N ASP A 307 0.12 -9.93 -8.52
CA ASP A 307 -0.37 -11.23 -8.99
C ASP A 307 -0.14 -12.38 -7.98
N GLY A 308 0.44 -12.07 -6.82
CA GLY A 308 0.85 -13.03 -5.80
C GLY A 308 2.23 -13.64 -6.03
N THR A 309 2.98 -13.26 -7.06
CA THR A 309 4.35 -13.73 -7.26
C THR A 309 5.25 -13.30 -6.09
N VAL A 310 5.98 -14.25 -5.51
CA VAL A 310 6.95 -13.99 -4.43
C VAL A 310 8.33 -13.80 -5.04
N ILE A 311 8.96 -12.67 -4.73
CA ILE A 311 10.33 -12.37 -5.13
C ILE A 311 11.22 -12.09 -3.92
N LYS A 312 12.52 -12.34 -4.08
CA LYS A 312 13.55 -11.88 -3.16
C LYS A 312 14.48 -10.92 -3.89
N THR A 313 14.62 -9.70 -3.37
CA THR A 313 15.29 -8.61 -4.12
C THR A 313 16.79 -8.83 -4.26
N ARG A 314 17.44 -9.47 -3.28
CA ARG A 314 18.86 -9.87 -3.37
C ARG A 314 19.23 -10.94 -2.33
N GLN A 315 20.50 -11.36 -2.37
CA GLN A 315 21.09 -12.21 -1.32
C GLN A 315 21.65 -11.35 -0.17
N ARG A 316 21.99 -12.03 0.95
CA ARG A 316 22.44 -11.40 2.21
C ARG A 316 23.72 -10.53 2.13
N PRO A 317 24.72 -10.77 1.25
CA PRO A 317 25.94 -9.96 1.25
C PRO A 317 25.68 -8.45 1.16
N ARG A 318 26.51 -7.68 1.88
CA ARG A 318 26.42 -6.21 1.90
C ARG A 318 26.72 -5.56 0.55
N LYS A 319 27.53 -6.21 -0.28
CA LYS A 319 27.88 -5.77 -1.63
C LYS A 319 27.31 -6.75 -2.64
N SER A 320 26.62 -6.22 -3.64
CA SER A 320 26.15 -6.99 -4.80
C SER A 320 26.06 -6.05 -5.99
N SER A 321 26.40 -6.56 -7.17
CA SER A 321 26.16 -5.91 -8.46
C SER A 321 25.44 -6.87 -9.41
N ALA A 322 24.74 -7.86 -8.84
CA ALA A 322 24.00 -8.87 -9.59
C ALA A 322 22.65 -8.29 -10.04
N GLY A 323 22.63 -7.62 -11.20
CA GLY A 323 21.42 -7.05 -11.80
C GLY A 323 21.00 -5.71 -11.18
N TYR A 324 19.73 -5.35 -11.40
CA TYR A 324 19.15 -4.10 -10.89
C TYR A 324 18.91 -4.15 -9.37
N ASP A 325 19.02 -3.00 -8.70
CA ASP A 325 18.72 -2.90 -7.27
C ASP A 325 17.21 -2.77 -7.03
N LEU A 326 16.51 -3.90 -7.08
CA LEU A 326 15.09 -3.96 -6.76
C LEU A 326 14.82 -3.61 -5.29
N THR A 327 15.78 -3.74 -4.39
CA THR A 327 15.58 -3.43 -2.97
C THR A 327 15.25 -1.96 -2.80
N ARG A 328 16.05 -1.09 -3.42
CA ARG A 328 15.82 0.37 -3.41
C ARG A 328 14.56 0.81 -4.14
N LEU A 329 14.03 -0.01 -5.04
CA LEU A 329 12.79 0.26 -5.75
C LEU A 329 11.56 0.10 -4.85
N PHE A 330 11.56 -0.90 -3.97
CA PHE A 330 10.45 -1.14 -3.04
C PHE A 330 10.49 -0.25 -1.79
N ILE A 331 11.68 0.23 -1.40
CA ILE A 331 11.82 1.19 -0.28
C ILE A 331 11.29 2.57 -0.72
N GLY A 332 10.28 3.08 -0.02
CA GLY A 332 9.58 4.31 -0.39
C GLY A 332 8.48 4.09 -1.44
N SER A 333 8.13 2.84 -1.77
CA SER A 333 7.06 2.55 -2.74
C SER A 333 5.66 2.63 -2.14
N GLU A 334 5.54 2.81 -0.83
CA GLU A 334 4.28 3.00 -0.09
C GLU A 334 3.25 1.87 -0.31
N GLY A 335 3.76 0.66 -0.55
CA GLY A 335 2.94 -0.52 -0.83
C GLY A 335 2.27 -0.51 -2.21
N THR A 336 2.62 0.44 -3.08
CA THR A 336 2.04 0.56 -4.43
C THR A 336 2.66 -0.40 -5.44
N LEU A 337 3.86 -0.93 -5.18
CA LEU A 337 4.56 -1.83 -6.10
C LEU A 337 4.59 -3.29 -5.61
N GLY A 338 4.41 -3.53 -4.32
CA GLY A 338 4.47 -4.86 -3.72
C GLY A 338 4.31 -4.82 -2.20
N LEU A 339 4.06 -5.99 -1.63
CA LEU A 339 3.85 -6.22 -0.20
C LEU A 339 5.10 -6.83 0.43
N VAL A 340 5.76 -6.12 1.34
CA VAL A 340 6.96 -6.59 2.03
C VAL A 340 6.56 -7.58 3.12
N THR A 341 7.10 -8.81 3.06
CA THR A 341 6.79 -9.89 4.02
C THR A 341 7.99 -10.33 4.85
N GLU A 342 9.21 -10.00 4.43
CA GLU A 342 10.43 -10.14 5.22
C GLU A 342 11.43 -9.05 4.83
N ALA A 343 12.21 -8.56 5.80
CA ALA A 343 13.32 -7.65 5.59
C ALA A 343 14.60 -8.18 6.23
N THR A 344 15.68 -8.19 5.47
CA THR A 344 17.04 -8.36 6.00
C THR A 344 17.62 -6.98 6.23
N LEU A 345 17.90 -6.62 7.48
CA LEU A 345 18.34 -5.30 7.92
C LEU A 345 19.80 -5.36 8.38
N LYS A 346 20.56 -4.31 8.09
CA LYS A 346 21.88 -4.10 8.71
C LYS A 346 21.71 -3.75 10.19
N LEU A 347 22.72 -4.10 10.98
CA LEU A 347 22.87 -3.67 12.36
C LEU A 347 24.19 -2.92 12.53
N THR A 348 24.31 -2.19 13.63
CA THR A 348 25.56 -1.58 14.08
C THR A 348 25.71 -1.76 15.59
N VAL A 349 26.91 -1.50 16.08
CA VAL A 349 27.25 -1.62 17.51
C VAL A 349 26.76 -0.37 18.25
N LYS A 350 26.22 -0.55 19.45
CA LYS A 350 25.83 0.56 20.32
C LYS A 350 27.05 1.44 20.63
N PRO A 351 26.89 2.77 20.57
CA PRO A 351 27.97 3.69 20.94
C PRO A 351 28.35 3.53 22.41
N LYS A 352 29.62 3.80 22.74
CA LYS A 352 30.13 3.70 24.12
C LYS A 352 29.68 4.88 24.99
N SER A 353 29.29 5.98 24.37
CA SER A 353 28.87 7.21 25.04
C SER A 353 27.89 7.95 24.15
N GLU A 354 26.85 8.49 24.77
CA GLU A 354 25.93 9.46 24.18
C GLU A 354 25.79 10.65 25.11
N ASN A 355 25.39 11.80 24.58
CA ASN A 355 25.05 12.98 25.38
C ASN A 355 24.07 13.86 24.59
N VAL A 356 23.39 14.77 25.26
CA VAL A 356 22.47 15.74 24.64
C VAL A 356 22.83 17.13 25.15
N ALA A 357 22.82 18.11 24.25
CA ALA A 357 22.87 19.52 24.59
C ALA A 357 21.68 20.29 24.02
N VAL A 358 21.36 21.41 24.64
CA VAL A 358 20.33 22.34 24.22
C VAL A 358 20.90 23.75 24.15
N ALA A 359 20.56 24.48 23.09
CA ALA A 359 20.96 25.86 22.88
C ALA A 359 19.78 26.74 22.49
N SER A 360 19.61 27.89 23.14
CA SER A 360 18.52 28.84 22.86
C SER A 360 19.02 30.02 22.02
N PHE A 361 18.20 30.51 21.10
CA PHE A 361 18.52 31.61 20.19
C PHE A 361 17.47 32.73 20.29
N GLN A 362 17.76 33.90 19.69
CA GLN A 362 16.79 34.99 19.62
C GLN A 362 15.80 34.79 18.49
N THR A 363 16.27 34.36 17.32
CA THR A 363 15.42 34.07 16.14
C THR A 363 15.60 32.63 15.67
N ILE A 364 14.63 32.12 14.92
CA ILE A 364 14.72 30.77 14.32
C ILE A 364 15.78 30.75 13.21
N GLN A 365 15.96 31.87 12.51
CA GLN A 365 17.05 32.05 11.55
C GLN A 365 18.43 31.88 12.20
N ASP A 366 18.71 32.53 13.33
CA ASP A 366 20.00 32.40 14.04
C ASP A 366 20.30 30.93 14.41
N ALA A 367 19.27 30.21 14.85
CA ALA A 367 19.37 28.80 15.19
C ALA A 367 19.69 27.94 13.95
N ALA A 368 19.00 28.19 12.84
CA ALA A 368 19.23 27.49 11.57
C ALA A 368 20.62 27.81 10.98
N GLU A 369 21.09 29.06 11.06
CA GLU A 369 22.45 29.43 10.63
C GLU A 369 23.52 28.73 11.47
N CYS A 370 23.28 28.59 12.78
CA CYS A 370 24.15 27.81 13.65
C CYS A 370 24.23 26.34 13.21
N VAL A 371 23.09 25.74 12.81
CA VAL A 371 23.05 24.37 12.28
C VAL A 371 23.87 24.25 11.01
N THR A 372 23.67 25.15 10.04
CA THR A 372 24.43 25.15 8.79
C THR A 372 25.93 25.19 9.07
N ARG A 373 26.40 26.02 10.01
CA ARG A 373 27.82 26.07 10.42
C ARG A 373 28.32 24.77 11.05
N VAL A 374 27.53 24.15 11.93
CA VAL A 374 27.88 22.84 12.54
C VAL A 374 28.08 21.78 11.45
N VAL A 375 27.22 21.77 10.44
CA VAL A 375 27.28 20.83 9.30
C VAL A 375 28.46 21.16 8.38
N GLU A 376 28.69 22.44 8.05
CA GLU A 376 29.80 22.90 7.21
C GLU A 376 31.18 22.62 7.83
N GLU A 377 31.30 22.74 9.15
CA GLU A 377 32.52 22.36 9.89
C GLU A 377 32.70 20.83 9.98
N GLY A 378 31.72 20.04 9.53
CA GLY A 378 31.80 18.59 9.48
C GLY A 378 31.79 17.92 10.85
N ILE A 379 31.17 18.55 11.86
CA ILE A 379 31.15 18.01 13.22
C ILE A 379 30.23 16.77 13.24
N PRO A 380 30.74 15.59 13.63
CA PRO A 380 30.00 14.33 13.50
C PRO A 380 29.05 14.09 14.68
N VAL A 381 28.03 14.93 14.81
CA VAL A 381 26.95 14.76 15.79
C VAL A 381 25.96 13.67 15.36
N ALA A 382 25.20 13.14 16.32
CA ALA A 382 24.22 12.07 16.10
C ALA A 382 22.89 12.60 15.53
N GLY A 383 22.48 13.80 15.96
CA GLY A 383 21.25 14.45 15.55
C GLY A 383 21.27 15.93 15.86
N LEU A 384 20.58 16.71 15.04
CA LEU A 384 20.43 18.17 15.14
C LEU A 384 18.96 18.49 14.92
N GLU A 385 18.29 18.91 15.98
CA GLU A 385 16.84 19.10 16.01
C GLU A 385 16.50 20.53 16.41
N ILE A 386 15.55 21.16 15.73
CA ILE A 386 15.11 22.52 16.06
C ILE A 386 13.66 22.52 16.54
N LEU A 387 13.34 23.40 17.49
CA LEU A 387 11.97 23.77 17.86
C LEU A 387 11.87 25.30 17.88
N ASP A 388 10.81 25.88 17.31
CA ASP A 388 10.58 27.33 17.37
C ASP A 388 9.93 27.77 18.69
N ASP A 389 9.76 29.08 18.86
CA ASP A 389 9.19 29.65 20.08
C ASP A 389 7.75 29.19 20.35
N VAL A 390 6.94 28.99 19.30
CA VAL A 390 5.55 28.52 19.43
C VAL A 390 5.52 27.05 19.83
N GLN A 391 6.38 26.22 19.25
CA GLN A 391 6.53 24.82 19.64
C GLN A 391 6.96 24.72 21.12
N MET A 392 7.90 25.54 21.57
CA MET A 392 8.31 25.58 22.99
C MET A 392 7.16 26.05 23.92
N LYS A 393 6.32 27.01 23.49
CA LYS A 393 5.09 27.41 24.20
C LYS A 393 4.11 26.26 24.33
N CYS A 394 3.85 25.52 23.25
CA CYS A 394 2.97 24.36 23.27
C CYS A 394 3.49 23.26 24.22
N ILE A 395 4.80 23.01 24.23
CA ILE A 395 5.43 22.07 25.16
C ILE A 395 5.14 22.46 26.62
N ASN A 396 5.41 23.71 26.99
CA ASN A 396 5.13 24.22 28.33
C ASN A 396 3.62 24.12 28.67
N ALA A 397 2.75 24.56 27.77
CA ALA A 397 1.29 24.57 27.98
C ALA A 397 0.70 23.16 28.11
N SER A 398 1.25 22.18 27.40
CA SER A 398 0.80 20.78 27.43
C SER A 398 1.17 20.04 28.72
N GLN A 399 2.12 20.57 29.51
CA GLN A 399 2.64 19.92 30.72
C GLN A 399 3.17 18.50 30.49
N THR A 400 3.63 18.19 29.27
CA THR A 400 4.14 16.87 28.87
C THR A 400 5.60 16.64 29.26
N THR A 401 6.31 17.67 29.72
CA THR A 401 7.70 17.58 30.20
C THR A 401 7.82 18.02 31.65
N SER A 402 8.77 17.44 32.40
CA SER A 402 9.06 17.82 33.80
C SER A 402 9.66 19.22 33.96
N ARG A 403 10.26 19.74 32.88
CA ARG A 403 11.00 21.01 32.86
C ARG A 403 10.16 22.13 32.24
N GLN A 404 10.26 23.32 32.83
CA GLN A 404 9.80 24.56 32.21
C GLN A 404 10.87 25.09 31.26
N TRP A 405 10.50 25.33 30.00
CA TRP A 405 11.41 25.77 28.96
C TRP A 405 11.31 27.27 28.69
N LYS A 406 12.41 27.86 28.20
CA LYS A 406 12.36 29.19 27.60
C LYS A 406 11.60 29.11 26.28
N GLU A 407 10.65 30.01 26.10
CA GLU A 407 9.80 30.11 24.90
C GLU A 407 10.52 30.86 23.78
N THR A 408 11.66 30.31 23.36
CA THR A 408 12.54 30.86 22.32
C THR A 408 12.95 29.74 21.37
N PRO A 409 13.34 30.06 20.13
CA PRO A 409 13.91 29.07 19.22
C PRO A 409 15.06 28.31 19.88
N THR A 410 15.01 26.98 19.79
CA THR A 410 15.86 26.09 20.58
C THR A 410 16.38 24.95 19.71
N LEU A 411 17.70 24.76 19.71
CA LEU A 411 18.41 23.66 19.08
C LEU A 411 18.66 22.56 20.12
N PHE A 412 18.39 21.32 19.76
CA PHE A 412 18.73 20.12 20.52
C PHE A 412 19.77 19.34 19.71
N VAL A 413 20.89 19.01 20.35
CA VAL A 413 22.02 18.34 19.71
C VAL A 413 22.26 17.03 20.43
N LYS A 414 22.24 15.92 19.68
CA LYS A 414 22.60 14.60 20.20
C LYS A 414 24.02 14.27 19.77
N PHE A 415 24.83 13.80 20.72
CA PHE A 415 26.22 13.40 20.51
C PHE A 415 26.36 11.89 20.69
N THR A 416 27.27 11.28 19.94
CA THR A 416 27.49 9.84 20.02
C THR A 416 28.93 9.47 19.66
N GLY A 417 29.49 8.45 20.33
CA GLY A 417 30.80 7.91 20.01
C GLY A 417 31.56 7.37 21.22
N THR A 418 32.84 7.73 21.32
CA THR A 418 33.65 7.46 22.50
C THR A 418 33.51 8.60 23.51
N PRO A 419 33.80 8.40 24.81
CA PRO A 419 33.73 9.48 25.79
C PRO A 419 34.56 10.72 25.44
N LEU A 420 35.76 10.52 24.86
CA LEU A 420 36.60 11.64 24.40
C LEU A 420 36.02 12.33 23.17
N GLY A 421 35.51 11.55 22.20
CA GLY A 421 34.90 12.11 20.99
C GLY A 421 33.64 12.91 21.29
N VAL A 422 32.79 12.44 22.20
CA VAL A 422 31.60 13.19 22.65
C VAL A 422 32.00 14.51 23.31
N LYS A 423 33.02 14.50 24.18
CA LYS A 423 33.52 15.72 24.81
C LYS A 423 34.07 16.72 23.79
N GLU A 424 34.80 16.25 22.79
CA GLU A 424 35.32 17.08 21.70
C GLU A 424 34.18 17.69 20.88
N GLN A 425 33.19 16.89 20.47
CA GLN A 425 32.03 17.37 19.72
C GLN A 425 31.26 18.45 20.50
N ILE A 426 31.01 18.25 21.80
CA ILE A 426 30.34 19.24 22.65
C ILE A 426 31.11 20.57 22.65
N ASN A 427 32.44 20.53 22.83
CA ASN A 427 33.25 21.75 22.86
C ASN A 427 33.22 22.50 21.51
N LEU A 428 33.27 21.77 20.38
CA LEU A 428 33.20 22.36 19.05
C LEU A 428 31.85 23.03 18.80
N VAL A 429 30.74 22.32 19.09
CA VAL A 429 29.39 22.87 18.95
C VAL A 429 29.19 24.07 19.88
N GLN A 430 29.65 23.98 21.14
CA GLN A 430 29.57 25.10 22.08
C GLN A 430 30.31 26.34 21.58
N LYS A 431 31.48 26.15 20.95
CA LYS A 431 32.25 27.25 20.34
C LYS A 431 31.47 27.89 19.19
N ILE A 432 30.84 27.09 18.33
CA ILE A 432 29.99 27.62 17.25
C ILE A 432 28.82 28.41 17.84
N VAL A 433 28.07 27.83 18.78
CA VAL A 433 26.92 28.48 19.43
C VAL A 433 27.31 29.81 20.08
N SER A 434 28.47 29.86 20.76
CA SER A 434 28.99 31.07 21.41
C SER A 434 29.45 32.14 20.42
N SER A 435 29.87 31.73 19.21
CA SER A 435 30.23 32.63 18.11
C SER A 435 29.05 33.01 17.22
N SER A 436 27.88 32.43 17.46
CA SER A 436 26.60 32.76 16.83
C SER A 436 25.78 33.63 17.79
N ALA A 437 24.57 34.04 17.41
CA ALA A 437 23.64 34.73 18.30
C ALA A 437 23.01 33.81 19.38
N GLY A 438 23.74 32.78 19.82
CA GLY A 438 23.34 31.84 20.86
C GLY A 438 23.32 32.51 22.23
N ARG A 439 22.24 32.28 23.00
CA ARG A 439 22.04 32.88 24.32
C ARG A 439 22.43 31.98 25.48
N SER A 440 22.25 30.68 25.30
CA SER A 440 22.62 29.68 26.30
C SER A 440 22.98 28.37 25.63
N PHE A 441 23.79 27.58 26.33
CA PHE A 441 24.20 26.25 25.93
C PHE A 441 24.31 25.39 27.20
N GLU A 442 23.56 24.30 27.25
CA GLU A 442 23.51 23.37 28.37
C GLU A 442 23.65 21.95 27.84
N PHE A 443 24.39 21.08 28.54
CA PHE A 443 24.54 19.68 28.16
C PHE A 443 24.35 18.78 29.38
N ALA A 444 23.88 17.55 29.14
CA ALA A 444 23.50 16.62 30.20
C ALA A 444 24.69 16.13 31.03
N ARG A 445 24.51 16.04 32.34
CA ARG A 445 25.45 15.49 33.35
C ARG A 445 25.05 14.09 33.82
N GLY A 446 24.37 13.33 32.95
CA GLY A 446 23.97 11.94 33.19
C GLY A 446 22.75 11.54 32.37
N ASP A 447 22.37 10.27 32.47
CA ASP A 447 21.30 9.71 31.62
C ASP A 447 19.93 10.32 31.91
N ALA A 448 19.62 10.62 33.17
CA ALA A 448 18.35 11.24 33.55
C ALA A 448 18.17 12.63 32.92
N GLU A 449 19.20 13.48 33.01
CA GLU A 449 19.20 14.81 32.40
C GLU A 449 19.21 14.72 30.86
N MET A 450 19.85 13.69 30.29
CA MET A 450 19.79 13.45 28.85
C MET A 450 18.35 13.14 28.38
N GLN A 451 17.62 12.29 29.11
CA GLN A 451 16.22 12.01 28.80
C GLN A 451 15.33 13.25 28.99
N GLU A 452 15.55 14.02 30.05
CA GLU A 452 14.81 15.26 30.30
C GLU A 452 15.07 16.32 29.23
N LEU A 453 16.33 16.53 28.82
CA LEU A 453 16.66 17.49 27.78
C LEU A 453 16.06 17.09 26.43
N TRP A 454 16.06 15.79 26.10
CA TRP A 454 15.53 15.30 24.83
C TRP A 454 14.01 15.15 24.81
N SER A 455 13.34 15.16 25.97
CA SER A 455 11.90 14.90 26.05
C SER A 455 11.07 15.95 25.31
N ALA A 456 11.48 17.22 25.33
CA ALA A 456 10.77 18.29 24.62
C ALA A 456 10.65 18.00 23.11
N ARG A 457 11.75 17.53 22.49
CA ARG A 457 11.74 17.16 21.07
C ARG A 457 10.81 15.98 20.78
N LYS A 458 10.76 14.98 21.66
CA LYS A 458 9.88 13.80 21.52
C LYS A 458 8.40 14.16 21.64
N GLN A 459 8.06 15.20 22.39
CA GLN A 459 6.68 15.63 22.63
C GLN A 459 6.15 16.66 21.62
N ALA A 460 6.93 17.04 20.60
CA ALA A 460 6.58 18.14 19.69
C ALA A 460 5.17 18.01 19.08
N LEU A 461 4.87 16.90 18.40
CA LEU A 461 3.55 16.66 17.80
C LEU A 461 2.43 16.64 18.85
N TRP A 462 2.61 15.86 19.91
CA TRP A 462 1.60 15.69 20.96
C TRP A 462 1.28 17.00 21.69
N SER A 463 2.27 17.87 21.87
CA SER A 463 2.09 19.17 22.52
C SER A 463 1.24 20.14 21.70
N VAL A 464 1.32 20.08 20.36
CA VAL A 464 0.43 20.89 19.49
C VAL A 464 -0.96 20.27 19.44
N MET A 465 -1.06 18.94 19.36
CA MET A 465 -2.35 18.24 19.42
C MET A 465 -3.11 18.53 20.72
N ALA A 466 -2.40 18.67 21.85
CA ALA A 466 -2.99 19.04 23.14
C ALA A 466 -3.63 20.44 23.14
N MET A 467 -3.30 21.30 22.18
CA MET A 467 -3.86 22.65 22.06
C MET A 467 -5.18 22.70 21.27
N ARG A 468 -5.73 21.55 20.85
CA ARG A 468 -7.06 21.46 20.21
C ARG A 468 -8.11 22.19 21.05
N ARG A 469 -8.86 23.07 20.40
CA ARG A 469 -9.98 23.84 20.99
C ARG A 469 -11.23 22.97 21.15
N GLY A 470 -11.35 21.93 20.33
CA GLY A 470 -12.48 20.99 20.32
C GLY A 470 -12.24 19.83 19.36
N PRO A 471 -13.22 18.92 19.22
CA PRO A 471 -13.11 17.73 18.35
C PRO A 471 -13.03 18.06 16.85
N GLU A 472 -13.46 19.27 16.46
CA GLU A 472 -13.44 19.76 15.07
C GLU A 472 -12.06 20.28 14.63
N ASP A 473 -11.10 20.39 15.55
CA ASP A 473 -9.74 20.81 15.22
C ASP A 473 -8.93 19.63 14.68
N HIS A 474 -8.35 19.85 13.51
CA HIS A 474 -7.45 18.94 12.82
C HIS A 474 -6.00 19.42 12.93
N VAL A 475 -5.06 18.49 12.73
CA VAL A 475 -3.63 18.79 12.69
C VAL A 475 -3.08 18.44 11.33
N TRP A 476 -2.42 19.40 10.68
CA TRP A 476 -1.65 19.17 9.47
C TRP A 476 -0.16 19.17 9.84
N THR A 477 0.47 18.01 9.73
CA THR A 477 1.93 17.89 9.91
C THR A 477 2.59 17.98 8.55
N THR A 478 3.22 19.10 8.26
CA THR A 478 3.94 19.30 6.99
C THR A 478 5.33 18.68 7.05
N ASP A 479 5.98 18.57 5.89
CA ASP A 479 7.32 18.00 5.80
C ASP A 479 7.95 18.41 4.46
N VAL A 480 9.07 19.11 4.51
CA VAL A 480 9.91 19.48 3.36
C VAL A 480 11.38 19.40 3.76
N ALA A 481 12.27 19.23 2.79
CA ALA A 481 13.70 19.37 3.00
C ALA A 481 14.34 20.24 1.91
N VAL A 482 15.42 20.94 2.25
CA VAL A 482 16.17 21.81 1.32
C VAL A 482 17.67 21.58 1.50
N PRO A 483 18.51 21.96 0.52
CA PRO A 483 19.95 22.05 0.74
C PRO A 483 20.29 22.92 1.97
N MET A 484 21.30 22.53 2.75
CA MET A 484 21.66 23.17 4.02
C MET A 484 21.90 24.68 3.93
N SER A 485 22.36 25.17 2.78
CA SER A 485 22.58 26.60 2.52
C SER A 485 21.28 27.41 2.39
N LYS A 486 20.14 26.74 2.19
CA LYS A 486 18.80 27.35 2.05
C LYS A 486 17.94 27.22 3.30
N LEU A 487 18.33 26.35 4.25
CA LEU A 487 17.58 26.07 5.46
C LEU A 487 17.20 27.33 6.27
N PRO A 488 18.14 28.27 6.57
CA PRO A 488 17.78 29.46 7.35
C PRO A 488 16.71 30.32 6.67
N GLN A 489 16.80 30.47 5.35
CA GLN A 489 15.86 31.28 4.57
C GLN A 489 14.44 30.67 4.58
N ILE A 490 14.31 29.37 4.33
CA ILE A 490 12.99 28.74 4.22
C ILE A 490 12.30 28.66 5.59
N ILE A 491 13.03 28.41 6.67
CA ILE A 491 12.44 28.26 7.99
C ILE A 491 11.88 29.59 8.49
N GLU A 492 12.62 30.69 8.28
CA GLU A 492 12.23 32.04 8.67
C GLU A 492 11.00 32.51 7.87
N THR A 493 11.02 32.35 6.55
CA THR A 493 9.89 32.75 5.69
C THR A 493 8.64 31.90 5.94
N THR A 494 8.78 30.62 6.26
CA THR A 494 7.65 29.76 6.64
C THR A 494 7.08 30.16 8.00
N LYS A 495 7.94 30.52 8.96
CA LYS A 495 7.51 31.05 10.26
C LYS A 495 6.72 32.36 10.12
N GLN A 496 7.15 33.24 9.21
CA GLN A 496 6.43 34.47 8.88
C GLN A 496 5.05 34.17 8.29
N ASP A 497 4.97 33.27 7.31
CA ASP A 497 3.70 32.80 6.72
C ASP A 497 2.71 32.28 7.79
N MET A 498 3.21 31.48 8.73
CA MET A 498 2.40 30.95 9.84
C MET A 498 1.92 32.08 10.76
N THR A 499 2.80 33.02 11.11
CA THR A 499 2.45 34.15 11.99
C THR A 499 1.39 35.05 11.35
N GLU A 500 1.54 35.36 10.07
CA GLU A 500 0.58 36.19 9.31
C GLU A 500 -0.77 35.49 9.11
N SER A 501 -0.78 34.15 9.08
CA SER A 501 -2.01 33.37 8.92
C SER A 501 -2.94 33.44 10.14
N GLY A 502 -2.40 33.76 11.33
CA GLY A 502 -3.13 33.71 12.60
C GLY A 502 -3.42 32.31 13.14
N LEU A 503 -2.96 31.25 12.45
CA LEU A 503 -3.12 29.87 12.90
C LEU A 503 -2.13 29.54 14.02
N LEU A 504 -2.55 28.67 14.95
CA LEU A 504 -1.62 28.07 15.91
C LEU A 504 -0.78 27.04 15.17
N ALA A 505 0.50 27.36 14.96
CA ALA A 505 1.42 26.46 14.29
C ALA A 505 2.83 26.56 14.88
N GLY A 506 3.43 25.40 15.17
CA GLY A 506 4.81 25.26 15.65
C GLY A 506 5.72 24.69 14.57
N ILE A 507 7.00 25.01 14.63
CA ILE A 507 8.04 24.38 13.81
C ILE A 507 8.85 23.42 14.67
N CYS A 508 9.05 22.21 14.17
CA CYS A 508 10.09 21.31 14.62
C CYS A 508 10.83 20.71 13.41
N GLY A 509 12.04 20.19 13.57
CA GLY A 509 12.71 19.61 12.40
C GLY A 509 14.02 18.90 12.67
N HIS A 510 14.28 17.89 11.85
CA HIS A 510 15.55 17.20 11.69
C HIS A 510 16.52 18.06 10.87
N VAL A 511 16.91 19.21 11.41
CA VAL A 511 17.60 20.25 10.65
C VAL A 511 19.02 19.89 10.21
N GLY A 512 19.61 18.81 10.75
CA GLY A 512 20.93 18.34 10.34
C GLY A 512 21.04 17.96 8.87
N ASP A 513 19.95 17.49 8.26
CA ASP A 513 19.87 17.14 6.83
C ASP A 513 18.94 18.08 6.04
N GLY A 514 18.58 19.22 6.64
CA GLY A 514 17.79 20.28 6.00
C GLY A 514 16.27 20.03 6.04
N ASN A 515 15.81 19.02 6.79
CA ASN A 515 14.40 18.69 6.93
C ASN A 515 13.73 19.44 8.10
N PHE A 516 12.52 19.95 7.87
CA PHE A 516 11.68 20.50 8.94
C PHE A 516 10.18 20.37 8.65
N HIS A 517 9.41 20.51 9.72
CA HIS A 517 7.96 20.36 9.79
C HIS A 517 7.34 21.63 10.35
N ALA A 518 6.17 21.99 9.81
CA ALA A 518 5.22 22.87 10.47
C ALA A 518 4.04 22.02 10.92
N ILE A 519 3.68 22.12 12.20
CA ILE A 519 2.54 21.41 12.78
C ILE A 519 1.44 22.45 12.97
N ILE A 520 0.46 22.43 12.06
CA ILE A 520 -0.59 23.46 11.96
C ILE A 520 -1.89 22.92 12.53
N LEU A 521 -2.44 23.60 13.53
CA LEU A 521 -3.77 23.33 14.07
C LEU A 521 -4.81 24.20 13.35
N PHE A 522 -5.90 23.59 12.87
CA PHE A 522 -6.94 24.30 12.13
C PHE A 522 -8.29 23.59 12.23
N ASN A 523 -9.39 24.32 12.06
CA ASN A 523 -10.72 23.74 11.84
C ASN A 523 -11.19 23.92 10.39
N GLU A 524 -12.38 23.42 10.04
CA GLU A 524 -12.90 23.49 8.67
C GLU A 524 -13.01 24.92 8.11
N SER A 525 -13.30 25.92 8.95
CA SER A 525 -13.35 27.33 8.51
C SER A 525 -11.97 27.93 8.21
N GLU A 526 -10.92 27.37 8.82
CA GLU A 526 -9.53 27.75 8.68
C GLU A 526 -8.78 26.92 7.62
N ARG A 527 -9.40 25.84 7.10
CA ARG A 527 -8.77 24.88 6.17
C ARG A 527 -8.11 25.54 4.98
N LYS A 528 -8.78 26.48 4.30
CA LYS A 528 -8.22 27.18 3.15
C LYS A 528 -6.98 28.01 3.50
N THR A 529 -6.95 28.59 4.69
CA THR A 529 -5.81 29.35 5.19
C THR A 529 -4.64 28.41 5.48
N ALA A 530 -4.90 27.26 6.13
CA ALA A 530 -3.89 26.24 6.37
C ALA A 530 -3.31 25.70 5.06
N GLU A 531 -4.16 25.30 4.12
CA GLU A 531 -3.76 24.85 2.77
C GLU A 531 -2.89 25.89 2.06
N ALA A 532 -3.24 27.17 2.14
CA ALA A 532 -2.45 28.23 1.52
C ALA A 532 -1.04 28.37 2.15
N VAL A 533 -0.91 28.18 3.47
CA VAL A 533 0.39 28.19 4.16
C VAL A 533 1.22 26.98 3.73
N VAL A 534 0.64 25.77 3.76
CA VAL A 534 1.31 24.53 3.33
C VAL A 534 1.77 24.64 1.88
N HIS A 535 0.91 25.14 1.00
CA HIS A 535 1.20 25.31 -0.41
C HIS A 535 2.38 26.28 -0.64
N ARG A 536 2.42 27.42 0.06
CA ARG A 536 3.55 28.36 -0.03
C ARG A 536 4.84 27.74 0.46
N MET A 537 4.80 26.98 1.57
CA MET A 537 5.94 26.24 2.10
C MET A 537 6.50 25.23 1.08
N VAL A 538 5.65 24.36 0.51
CA VAL A 538 6.06 23.36 -0.47
C VAL A 538 6.60 24.00 -1.75
N LYS A 539 5.90 25.02 -2.28
CA LYS A 539 6.36 25.78 -3.45
C LYS A 539 7.73 26.38 -3.24
N ARG A 540 7.96 26.98 -2.06
CA ARG A 540 9.23 27.61 -1.69
C ARG A 540 10.34 26.57 -1.55
N ALA A 541 10.07 25.40 -0.98
CA ALA A 541 11.04 24.30 -0.93
C ALA A 541 11.53 23.93 -2.34
N ILE A 542 10.62 23.70 -3.29
CA ILE A 542 10.98 23.39 -4.68
C ILE A 542 11.81 24.52 -5.31
N GLN A 543 11.41 25.78 -5.13
CA GLN A 543 12.14 26.95 -5.65
C GLN A 543 13.56 27.08 -5.06
N LEU A 544 13.78 26.52 -3.88
CA LEU A 544 15.07 26.47 -3.19
C LEU A 544 15.80 25.13 -3.39
N GLU A 545 15.52 24.43 -4.49
CA GLU A 545 16.15 23.15 -4.85
C GLU A 545 15.90 22.02 -3.83
N GLY A 546 14.83 22.15 -3.05
CA GLY A 546 14.36 21.16 -2.08
C GLY A 546 13.31 20.20 -2.63
N THR A 547 12.67 19.47 -1.70
CA THR A 547 11.68 18.43 -1.99
C THR A 547 10.34 18.70 -1.30
N VAL A 548 9.26 18.20 -1.89
CA VAL A 548 7.89 18.28 -1.36
C VAL A 548 7.71 17.43 -0.10
N THR A 549 8.60 16.47 0.14
CA THR A 549 8.54 15.53 1.26
C THR A 549 9.93 15.08 1.65
N GLY A 550 10.34 15.36 2.88
CA GLY A 550 11.63 14.94 3.42
C GLY A 550 11.60 13.49 3.90
N GLU A 551 10.54 13.09 4.60
CA GLU A 551 10.49 11.78 5.27
C GLU A 551 9.12 11.11 5.33
N HIS A 552 8.01 11.84 5.21
CA HIS A 552 6.68 11.26 5.44
C HIS A 552 6.19 10.38 4.28
N GLY A 553 6.78 10.54 3.09
CA GLY A 553 6.28 9.96 1.85
C GLY A 553 5.34 10.89 1.09
N VAL A 554 4.75 10.39 0.01
CA VAL A 554 3.90 11.14 -0.91
C VAL A 554 2.42 10.92 -0.59
N GLY A 555 2.02 9.66 -0.42
CA GLY A 555 0.66 9.26 -0.12
C GLY A 555 -0.39 9.84 -1.07
N LEU A 556 -1.51 10.29 -0.49
CA LEU A 556 -2.60 10.96 -1.18
C LEU A 556 -2.41 12.47 -1.24
N VAL A 557 -1.77 13.03 -0.21
CA VAL A 557 -1.71 14.48 0.03
C VAL A 557 -0.69 15.15 -0.89
N LYS A 558 0.48 14.53 -1.10
CA LYS A 558 1.60 15.18 -1.79
C LYS A 558 1.78 14.76 -3.25
N ARG A 559 1.04 13.75 -3.74
CA ARG A 559 1.20 13.20 -5.11
C ARG A 559 1.07 14.25 -6.21
N ASP A 560 0.23 15.26 -6.00
CA ASP A 560 -0.01 16.32 -6.98
C ASP A 560 1.12 17.36 -7.01
N TYR A 561 1.98 17.40 -5.99
CA TYR A 561 3.17 18.22 -5.98
C TYR A 561 4.37 17.58 -6.71
N LEU A 562 4.34 16.27 -6.97
CA LEU A 562 5.47 15.57 -7.61
C LEU A 562 5.80 16.08 -9.01
N GLU A 563 4.80 16.47 -9.80
CA GLU A 563 5.05 17.02 -11.14
C GLU A 563 5.77 18.38 -11.07
N HIS A 564 5.57 19.14 -9.99
CA HIS A 564 6.26 20.41 -9.77
C HIS A 564 7.73 20.22 -9.36
N GLU A 565 8.04 19.18 -8.58
CA GLU A 565 9.42 18.87 -8.18
C GLU A 565 10.19 18.15 -9.29
N LEU A 566 9.61 17.10 -9.86
CA LEU A 566 10.31 16.13 -10.71
C LEU A 566 10.02 16.29 -12.21
N GLY A 567 8.97 17.04 -12.55
CA GLY A 567 8.45 17.17 -13.91
C GLY A 567 7.55 16.02 -14.35
N GLU A 568 6.61 16.34 -15.25
CA GLU A 568 5.60 15.40 -15.80
C GLU A 568 6.22 14.09 -16.30
N ARG A 569 7.29 14.16 -17.11
CA ARG A 569 7.92 12.97 -17.70
C ARG A 569 8.49 12.00 -16.65
N THR A 570 8.96 12.53 -15.52
CA THR A 570 9.48 11.70 -14.42
C THR A 570 8.34 10.99 -13.72
N VAL A 571 7.23 11.69 -13.47
CA VAL A 571 6.00 11.11 -12.91
C VAL A 571 5.40 10.08 -13.88
N ASP A 572 5.45 10.33 -15.19
CA ASP A 572 5.03 9.36 -16.21
C ASP A 572 5.88 8.09 -16.23
N ALA A 573 7.18 8.20 -15.93
CA ALA A 573 8.06 7.05 -15.76
C ALA A 573 7.70 6.25 -14.50
N MET A 574 7.36 6.92 -13.39
CA MET A 574 6.82 6.26 -12.18
C MET A 574 5.50 5.55 -12.47
N ARG A 575 4.61 6.15 -13.27
CA ARG A 575 3.37 5.53 -13.73
C ARG A 575 3.63 4.27 -14.56
N ARG A 576 4.61 4.33 -15.47
CA ARG A 576 5.04 3.16 -16.25
C ARG A 576 5.55 2.04 -15.35
N LEU A 577 6.31 2.38 -14.32
CA LEU A 577 6.81 1.43 -13.32
C LEU A 577 5.66 0.78 -12.53
N LYS A 578 4.70 1.58 -12.06
CA LYS A 578 3.48 1.10 -11.39
C LYS A 578 2.75 0.07 -12.26
N LEU A 579 2.52 0.39 -13.53
CA LEU A 579 1.87 -0.51 -14.47
C LEU A 579 2.68 -1.77 -14.82
N ALA A 580 4.01 -1.75 -14.61
CA ALA A 580 4.86 -2.92 -14.81
C ALA A 580 4.77 -3.93 -13.65
N PHE A 581 4.67 -3.46 -12.41
CA PHE A 581 4.57 -4.31 -11.21
C PHE A 581 3.13 -4.63 -10.81
N ASP A 582 2.19 -3.76 -11.16
CA ASP A 582 0.78 -3.87 -10.83
C ASP A 582 -0.09 -3.36 -12.00
N PRO A 583 -0.19 -4.13 -13.09
CA PRO A 583 -0.92 -3.73 -14.30
C PRO A 583 -2.43 -3.54 -14.07
N LEU A 584 -2.98 -4.11 -13.01
CA LEU A 584 -4.39 -3.99 -12.62
C LEU A 584 -4.62 -2.90 -11.57
N CYS A 585 -3.56 -2.22 -11.12
CA CYS A 585 -3.58 -1.16 -10.13
C CYS A 585 -4.29 -1.56 -8.83
N LEU A 586 -4.09 -2.80 -8.36
CA LEU A 586 -4.72 -3.34 -7.15
C LEU A 586 -4.02 -2.89 -5.87
N LEU A 587 -2.70 -2.75 -5.89
CA LEU A 587 -1.89 -2.46 -4.73
C LEU A 587 -1.92 -0.97 -4.39
N ASN A 588 -2.47 -0.66 -3.23
CA ASN A 588 -2.62 0.68 -2.65
C ASN A 588 -2.95 1.77 -3.68
N PRO A 589 -4.10 1.66 -4.37
CA PRO A 589 -4.43 2.56 -5.47
C PRO A 589 -4.53 4.01 -5.02
N ASP A 590 -4.32 4.91 -5.98
CA ASP A 590 -4.35 6.37 -5.84
C ASP A 590 -3.18 7.01 -5.07
N LYS A 591 -2.27 6.24 -4.45
CA LYS A 591 -1.11 6.82 -3.75
C LYS A 591 0.07 6.99 -4.70
N VAL A 592 0.93 7.95 -4.40
CA VAL A 592 2.18 8.30 -5.13
C VAL A 592 1.95 8.82 -6.55
N VAL A 593 1.30 8.05 -7.43
CA VAL A 593 1.00 8.43 -8.81
C VAL A 593 -0.48 8.28 -9.12
N ARG A 594 -1.01 9.21 -9.91
CA ARG A 594 -2.36 9.12 -10.45
C ARG A 594 -2.40 8.23 -11.69
N LEU A 595 -3.45 7.43 -11.83
CA LEU A 595 -3.78 6.69 -13.05
C LEU A 595 -4.97 7.31 -13.80
N GLU A 596 -5.58 8.34 -13.20
CA GLU A 596 -6.71 9.09 -13.75
C GLU A 596 -6.45 10.59 -13.55
N PRO A 597 -6.80 11.44 -14.53
CA PRO A 597 -6.67 12.89 -14.39
C PRO A 597 -7.36 13.41 -13.12
N PRO A 598 -6.76 14.36 -12.39
CA PRO A 598 -7.41 14.95 -11.23
C PRO A 598 -8.70 15.68 -11.65
N THR A 599 -9.76 15.55 -10.85
CA THR A 599 -11.06 16.20 -11.10
C THR A 599 -11.00 17.72 -10.98
N VAL A 600 -10.04 18.22 -10.19
CA VAL A 600 -9.70 19.63 -10.07
C VAL A 600 -8.19 19.74 -10.22
N LYS A 601 -7.70 20.58 -11.12
CA LYS A 601 -6.28 20.95 -11.12
C LYS A 601 -6.02 21.73 -9.83
N GLN A 602 -5.38 21.07 -8.86
CA GLN A 602 -4.70 21.78 -7.81
C GLN A 602 -3.42 22.28 -8.48
N TRP A 603 -3.32 23.60 -8.67
CA TRP A 603 -2.32 24.39 -9.44
C TRP A 603 -2.71 24.80 -10.86
#